data_AF-A0A090WT55-F1
#
_entry.id   AF-A0A090WT55-F1
#
_cell.length_a   1.000
_cell.length_b   1.000
_cell.length_c   1.000
_cell.angle_alpha   90.00
_cell.angle_beta   90.00
_cell.angle_gamma   90.00
#
_symmetry.space_group_name_H-M   'P 1'
#
loop_
_entity.id
_entity.type
_entity.pdbx_description
1 polymer ?
#
loop_
_entity_poly.entity_id
_entity_poly.type
_entity_poly.pdbx_seq_one_letter_code
_entity_poly.pdbx_strand_id
1 'polypeptide(L)' 'MPEHFANWRGAFISRPGAQLYPLAALPELSESNLKNIADKLIALK' A
#
# COMPACT_ATOMS: atom_id res chain seq x y z
N MET A 1 -11.17 -4.92 14.53
CA MET A 1 -10.10 -3.91 14.60
C MET A 1 -8.81 -4.57 14.11
N PRO A 2 -8.32 -4.32 12.87
CA PRO A 2 -6.95 -4.67 12.56
C PRO A 2 -6.22 -3.42 12.09
N GLU A 3 -5.60 -2.73 13.04
CA GLU A 3 -4.76 -1.57 12.75
C GLU A 3 -3.40 -2.08 12.30
N HIS A 4 -2.89 -1.48 11.23
CA HIS A 4 -1.59 -1.78 10.64
C HIS A 4 -0.48 -1.88 11.69
N PHE A 5 0.56 -2.69 11.41
CA PHE A 5 1.72 -2.80 12.30
C PHE A 5 2.24 -1.40 12.64
N ALA A 6 2.26 -1.04 13.93
CA ALA A 6 2.71 0.26 14.45
C ALA A 6 1.97 1.52 13.92
N ASN A 7 0.69 1.43 13.51
CA ASN A 7 -0.08 2.56 12.92
C ASN A 7 0.55 3.13 11.63
N TRP A 8 1.33 2.33 10.91
CA TRP A 8 1.94 2.78 9.64
C TRP A 8 0.97 2.63 8.48
N ARG A 9 0.89 3.67 7.64
CA ARG A 9 0.14 3.61 6.37
C ARG A 9 0.97 2.85 5.34
N GLY A 10 0.43 1.72 4.87
CA GLY A 10 1.07 0.86 3.89
C GLY A 10 0.56 1.12 2.47
N ALA A 11 1.46 1.11 1.50
CA ALA A 11 1.12 1.08 0.08
C ALA A 11 1.71 -0.18 -0.57
N PHE A 12 0.94 -0.82 -1.46
CA PHE A 12 1.35 -2.01 -2.17
C PHE A 12 1.70 -1.70 -3.62
N ILE A 13 2.86 -2.19 -4.04
CA ILE A 13 3.32 -2.05 -5.42
C ILE A 13 2.99 -3.35 -6.15
N SER A 14 1.96 -3.32 -6.99
CA SER A 14 1.53 -4.46 -7.79
C SER A 14 2.56 -4.78 -8.88
N ARG A 15 3.07 -6.01 -8.91
CA ARG A 15 4.05 -6.47 -9.91
C ARG A 15 3.70 -7.89 -10.35
N PRO A 16 4.14 -8.35 -11.53
CA PRO A 16 3.98 -9.75 -11.92
C PRO A 16 4.59 -10.67 -10.85
N GLY A 17 3.76 -11.51 -10.22
CA GLY A 17 4.16 -12.41 -9.13
C GLY A 17 4.03 -11.85 -7.71
N ALA A 18 3.68 -10.57 -7.53
CA ALA A 18 3.35 -10.02 -6.22
C ALA A 18 1.86 -10.21 -5.93
N GLN A 19 1.54 -10.83 -4.79
CA GLN A 19 0.16 -11.06 -4.34
C GLN A 19 -0.02 -10.53 -2.92
N LEU A 20 -1.18 -9.91 -2.68
CA LEU A 20 -1.59 -9.52 -1.34
C LEU A 20 -1.90 -10.75 -0.51
N TYR A 21 -1.38 -10.79 0.72
CA TYR A 21 -1.73 -11.86 1.64
C TYR A 21 -3.21 -11.74 2.01
N PRO A 22 -4.02 -12.80 1.83
CA PRO A 22 -5.48 -12.73 2.01
C PRO A 22 -5.91 -12.43 3.45
N LEU A 23 -5.02 -12.63 4.43
CA LEU A 23 -5.25 -12.36 5.85
C LEU A 23 -4.69 -11.00 6.31
N ALA A 24 -4.00 -10.27 5.43
CA ALA A 24 -3.46 -8.96 5.74
C ALA A 24 -4.51 -7.86 5.52
N ALA A 25 -4.44 -6.78 6.29
CA ALA A 25 -5.22 -5.59 6.03
C ALA A 25 -4.92 -5.07 4.61
N LEU A 26 -5.96 -4.71 3.86
CA LEU A 26 -5.80 -4.17 2.52
C LEU A 26 -5.01 -2.85 2.59
N PRO A 27 -3.99 -2.67 1.75
CA PRO A 27 -3.23 -1.43 1.70
C PRO A 27 -4.13 -0.30 1.17
N GLU A 28 -3.99 0.90 1.76
CA GLU A 28 -4.77 2.09 1.35
C GLU A 28 -4.49 2.48 -0.11
N LEU A 29 -3.30 2.15 -0.60
CA LEU A 29 -2.85 2.42 -1.97
C LEU A 29 -2.32 1.13 -2.58
N SER A 30 -2.82 0.77 -3.76
CA SER A 30 -2.29 -0.34 -4.56
C SER A 30 -2.11 0.14 -5.99
N GLU A 31 -0.87 0.22 -6.46
CA GLU A 31 -0.55 0.61 -7.84
C GLU A 31 0.66 -0.14 -8.37
N SER A 32 0.78 -0.24 -9.70
CA SER A 32 1.91 -0.92 -10.32
C SER A 32 3.18 -0.07 -10.38
N ASN A 33 3.08 1.24 -10.16
CA ASN A 33 4.19 2.17 -10.31
C ASN A 33 4.49 2.88 -8.98
N LEU A 34 5.73 2.71 -8.49
CA LEU A 34 6.22 3.35 -7.27
C LEU A 34 6.12 4.88 -7.34
N LYS A 35 6.35 5.47 -8.52
CA LYS A 35 6.30 6.92 -8.69
C LYS A 35 4.91 7.47 -8.41
N ASN A 36 3.87 6.82 -8.92
CA ASN A 36 2.49 7.26 -8.69
C ASN A 36 2.10 7.15 -7.22
N ILE A 37 2.53 6.09 -6.53
CA ILE A 37 2.31 5.93 -5.09
C ILE A 37 3.01 7.05 -4.33
N ALA A 38 4.26 7.36 -4.68
CA ALA A 38 5.01 8.45 -4.06
C ALA A 38 4.35 9.82 -4.31
N ASP A 39 3.93 10.10 -5.54
CA ASP A 39 3.21 11.33 -5.90
C ASP A 39 1.91 11.47 -5.07
N LYS A 40 1.15 10.38 -4.89
CA LYS A 40 -0.06 10.37 -4.04
C LYS A 40 0.24 10.55 -2.56
N LEU A 41 1.30 9.90 -2.05
CA LEU A 41 1.72 10.05 -0.66
C LEU A 41 2.18 11.48 -0.35
N ILE A 42 2.87 12.13 -1.28
CA ILE A 42 3.30 13.53 -1.17
C ILE A 42 2.10 14.48 -1.26
N ALA A 43 1.12 14.18 -2.10
CA ALA A 43 -0.10 14.98 -2.26
C ALA A 43 -1.07 14.90 -1.05
N LEU A 44 -0.90 13.91 -0.17
CA LEU A 44 -1.70 13.74 1.06
C LEU A 44 -1.22 14.64 2.23
N LYS A 45 -0.30 15.58 1.97
CA LYS A 45 0.28 16.50 2.95
C LYS A 45 -0.71 17.56 3.46
#